data_AF-A0A7C3A691-F1
#
_entry.id   AF-A0A7C3A691-F1
#
_cell.length_a   1.000
_cell.length_b   1.000
_cell.length_c   1.000
_cell.angle_alpha   90.00
_cell.angle_beta   90.00
_cell.angle_gamma   90.00
#
_symmetry.space_group_name_H-M   'P 1'
#
loop_
_entity.id
_entity.type
_entity.pdbx_description
1 polymer ?
#
loop_
_entity_poly.entity_id
_entity_poly.type
_entity_poly.pdbx_seq_one_letter_code
_entity_poly.pdbx_strand_id
1 'polypeptide(L)'
;PPEFETRVAILRKKSEELEITNMPDDVVFFIAETIRTNIRELEGALLRVASYASFSDSEITLDLAKEVLRDVSEPPPVERREPVTISSVQKAVASFFKISVSDLKSEKRNKSIAWPRHIAMYLCRQLTNASLEDIGGSFGGRDHSTVLHAINKIEEKIQVDKDLSQTVDQLMEILRG
;
A
#
# COMPACT_ATOMS: atom_id res chain seq x y z
N PRO A 1 0.33 12.06 12.41
CA PRO A 1 0.51 13.16 11.44
C PRO A 1 0.32 14.50 12.17
N PRO A 2 1.03 15.58 11.79
CA PRO A 2 0.91 16.89 12.42
C PRO A 2 -0.51 17.45 12.28
N GLU A 3 -0.96 18.23 13.27
CA GLU A 3 -2.26 18.92 13.21
C GLU A 3 -2.26 20.02 12.13
N PHE A 4 -3.45 20.49 11.74
CA PHE A 4 -3.61 21.46 10.65
C PHE A 4 -2.77 22.73 10.88
N GLU A 5 -2.86 23.30 12.08
CA GLU A 5 -2.09 24.49 12.48
C GLU A 5 -0.57 24.25 12.38
N THR A 6 -0.12 23.06 12.78
CA THR A 6 1.29 22.67 12.65
C THR A 6 1.71 22.56 11.18
N ARG A 7 0.86 22.03 10.30
CA ARG A 7 1.14 21.96 8.85
C ARG A 7 1.22 23.34 8.22
N VAL A 8 0.31 24.25 8.58
CA VAL A 8 0.35 25.66 8.13
C VAL A 8 1.65 26.33 8.58
N ALA A 9 2.05 26.16 9.84
CA ALA A 9 3.29 26.74 10.36
C ALA A 9 4.54 26.20 9.64
N ILE A 10 4.57 24.90 9.35
CA ILE A 10 5.65 24.27 8.56
C ILE A 10 5.70 24.87 7.15
N LEU A 11 4.57 24.97 6.46
CA LEU A 11 4.51 25.52 5.10
C LEU A 11 4.98 26.98 5.05
N ARG A 12 4.57 27.82 6.01
CA ARG A 12 5.00 29.23 6.10
C ARG A 12 6.50 29.35 6.28
N LYS A 13 7.05 28.63 7.27
CA LYS A 13 8.48 28.61 7.52
C LYS A 13 9.25 28.15 6.28
N LYS A 14 8.75 27.12 5.61
CA LYS A 14 9.38 26.60 4.39
C LYS A 14 9.29 27.58 3.21
N SER A 15 8.17 28.31 3.06
CA SER A 15 8.06 29.34 2.02
C SER A 15 9.03 30.49 2.24
N GLU A 16 9.25 30.89 3.49
CA GLU A 16 10.24 31.91 3.86
C GLU A 16 11.67 31.41 3.57
N GLU A 17 12.01 30.19 3.97
CA GLU A 17 13.33 29.56 3.70
C GLU A 17 13.63 29.44 2.20
N LEU A 18 12.61 29.27 1.37
CA LEU A 18 12.72 29.15 -0.09
C LEU A 18 12.53 30.48 -0.83
N GLU A 19 12.43 31.60 -0.12
CA GLU A 19 12.21 32.95 -0.67
C GLU A 19 10.95 33.07 -1.56
N ILE A 20 9.92 32.24 -1.28
CA ILE A 20 8.63 32.27 -1.98
C ILE A 20 7.78 33.40 -1.37
N THR A 21 7.96 34.61 -1.90
CA THR A 21 7.44 35.85 -1.29
C THR A 21 5.96 36.14 -1.57
N ASN A 22 5.39 35.57 -2.63
CA ASN A 22 4.01 35.84 -3.06
C ASN A 22 3.11 34.60 -2.95
N MET A 23 3.20 33.85 -1.84
CA MET A 23 2.30 32.71 -1.57
C MET A 23 1.05 33.19 -0.81
N PRO A 24 -0.15 33.17 -1.42
CA PRO A 24 -1.38 33.56 -0.74
C PRO A 24 -1.78 32.57 0.37
N ASP A 25 -2.48 33.09 1.38
CA ASP A 25 -2.90 32.32 2.56
C ASP A 25 -3.84 31.16 2.21
N ASP A 26 -4.75 31.37 1.27
CA ASP A 26 -5.69 30.36 0.79
C ASP A 26 -4.97 29.19 0.10
N VAL A 27 -3.85 29.44 -0.58
CA VAL A 27 -2.97 28.39 -1.14
C VAL A 27 -2.30 27.60 -0.03
N VAL A 28 -1.76 28.27 1.00
CA VAL A 28 -1.14 27.60 2.15
C VAL A 28 -2.15 26.72 2.88
N PHE A 29 -3.35 27.24 3.14
CA PHE A 29 -4.43 26.49 3.77
C PHE A 29 -4.87 25.32 2.89
N PHE A 30 -5.03 25.52 1.59
CA PHE A 30 -5.37 24.46 0.65
C PHE A 30 -4.34 23.33 0.68
N ILE A 31 -3.03 23.64 0.63
CA ILE A 31 -1.97 22.63 0.70
C ILE A 31 -2.02 21.89 2.05
N ALA A 32 -2.21 22.60 3.16
CA ALA A 32 -2.31 22.01 4.49
C ALA A 32 -3.57 21.13 4.68
N GLU A 33 -4.69 21.48 4.05
CA GLU A 33 -5.90 20.66 4.06
C GLU A 33 -5.76 19.41 3.20
N THR A 34 -5.09 19.55 2.06
CA THR A 34 -4.90 18.50 1.05
C THR A 34 -3.89 17.45 1.53
N ILE A 35 -2.74 17.86 2.08
CA ILE A 35 -1.68 16.93 2.47
C ILE A 35 -1.72 16.68 3.99
N ARG A 36 -2.18 15.49 4.39
CA ARG A 36 -2.34 15.08 5.80
C ARG A 36 -1.43 13.94 6.24
N THR A 37 -0.66 13.39 5.32
CA THR A 37 0.13 12.15 5.47
C THR A 37 1.41 12.37 6.27
N ASN A 38 2.37 13.11 5.71
CA ASN A 38 3.67 13.38 6.31
C ASN A 38 4.28 14.72 5.86
N ILE A 39 5.30 15.19 6.60
CA ILE A 39 5.94 16.50 6.40
C ILE A 39 6.66 16.58 5.05
N ARG A 40 7.27 15.48 4.56
CA ARG A 40 7.99 15.47 3.27
C ARG A 40 7.04 15.71 2.10
N GLU A 41 5.88 15.05 2.09
CA GLU A 41 4.86 15.29 1.06
C GLU A 41 4.29 16.70 1.13
N LEU A 42 4.12 17.24 2.34
CA LEU A 42 3.65 18.61 2.57
C LEU A 42 4.62 19.64 1.97
N GLU A 43 5.90 19.51 2.26
CA GLU A 43 6.95 20.36 1.68
C GLU A 43 7.08 20.15 0.16
N GLY A 44 6.92 18.90 -0.32
CA GLY A 44 6.96 18.58 -1.74
C GLY A 44 5.82 19.22 -2.53
N ALA A 45 4.61 19.28 -1.97
CA ALA A 45 3.47 19.95 -2.57
C ALA A 45 3.70 21.46 -2.70
N LEU A 46 4.23 22.11 -1.65
CA LEU A 46 4.63 23.51 -1.66
C LEU A 46 5.63 23.80 -2.79
N LEU A 47 6.70 22.99 -2.86
CA LEU A 47 7.74 23.17 -3.86
C LEU A 47 7.20 22.99 -5.28
N ARG A 48 6.30 22.03 -5.50
CA ARG A 48 5.69 21.77 -6.81
C ARG A 48 4.87 22.96 -7.29
N VAL A 49 4.03 23.55 -6.44
CA VAL A 49 3.24 24.76 -6.77
C VAL A 49 4.17 25.93 -7.12
N ALA A 50 5.16 26.20 -6.27
CA ALA A 50 6.10 27.29 -6.49
C ALA A 50 6.95 27.10 -7.76
N SER A 51 7.41 25.87 -8.00
CA SER A 51 8.22 25.52 -9.17
C SER A 51 7.42 25.63 -10.46
N TYR A 52 6.16 25.18 -10.46
CA TYR A 52 5.28 25.32 -11.62
C TYR A 52 5.05 26.80 -11.95
N ALA A 53 4.66 27.61 -10.95
CA ALA A 53 4.45 29.04 -11.11
C ALA A 53 5.68 29.75 -11.68
N SER A 54 6.87 29.42 -11.16
CA SER A 54 8.14 29.97 -11.66
C SER A 54 8.46 29.52 -13.09
N PHE A 55 8.15 28.28 -13.47
CA PHE A 55 8.42 27.75 -14.82
C PHE A 55 7.43 28.28 -15.85
N SER A 56 6.16 28.49 -15.45
CA SER A 56 5.10 29.02 -16.31
C SER A 56 5.00 30.54 -16.29
N ASP A 57 5.91 31.24 -15.61
CA ASP A 57 5.90 32.69 -15.39
C ASP A 57 4.52 33.20 -14.96
N SER A 58 3.88 32.46 -14.05
CA SER A 58 2.51 32.68 -13.59
C SER A 58 2.50 33.01 -12.10
N GLU A 59 1.51 33.80 -11.68
CA GLU A 59 1.31 34.07 -10.26
C GLU A 59 0.78 32.83 -9.52
N ILE A 60 1.23 32.67 -8.27
CA ILE A 60 0.72 31.60 -7.41
C ILE A 60 -0.69 31.97 -6.97
N THR A 61 -1.67 31.22 -7.47
CA THR A 61 -3.09 31.39 -7.14
C THR A 61 -3.68 30.07 -6.63
N LEU A 62 -4.82 30.14 -5.95
CA LEU A 62 -5.54 28.94 -5.51
C LEU A 62 -5.94 28.03 -6.68
N ASP A 63 -6.30 28.60 -7.83
CA ASP A 63 -6.66 27.81 -9.02
C ASP A 63 -5.44 27.11 -9.62
N LEU A 64 -4.30 27.79 -9.69
CA LEU A 64 -3.02 27.17 -10.07
C LEU A 64 -2.67 26.03 -9.11
N ALA A 65 -2.79 26.26 -7.80
CA ALA A 65 -2.51 25.24 -6.79
C ALA A 65 -3.43 24.02 -6.94
N LYS A 66 -4.72 24.22 -7.19
CA LYS A 66 -5.68 23.14 -7.46
C LYS A 66 -5.38 22.39 -8.75
N GLU A 67 -4.88 23.08 -9.78
CA GLU A 67 -4.46 22.46 -11.04
C GLU A 67 -3.20 21.62 -10.85
N VAL A 68 -2.15 22.23 -10.30
CA VAL A 68 -0.83 21.60 -10.09
C VAL A 68 -0.92 20.45 -9.10
N LEU A 69 -1.77 20.60 -8.09
CA LEU A 69 -2.02 19.57 -7.10
C LEU A 69 -3.24 18.72 -7.46
N ARG A 70 -3.80 18.78 -8.67
CA ARG A 70 -4.95 17.94 -9.03
C ARG A 70 -4.65 16.45 -8.80
N ASP A 71 -3.50 15.99 -9.28
CA ASP A 71 -3.02 14.60 -9.12
C ASP A 71 -2.39 14.31 -7.74
N VAL A 72 -2.31 15.32 -6.88
CA VAL A 72 -1.72 15.29 -5.52
C VAL A 72 -2.80 15.46 -4.45
N SER A 73 -3.95 16.00 -4.86
CA SER A 73 -5.21 16.18 -4.14
C SER A 73 -6.08 14.95 -4.22
N GLU A 74 -5.86 14.13 -5.25
CA GLU A 74 -5.86 12.71 -5.01
C GLU A 74 -4.69 12.45 -4.05
N PRO A 75 -4.92 11.99 -2.79
CA PRO A 75 -3.86 11.23 -2.15
C PRO A 75 -3.33 10.27 -3.23
N PRO A 76 -2.01 9.96 -3.33
CA PRO A 76 -1.63 8.80 -4.14
C PRO A 76 -2.64 7.75 -3.74
N PRO A 77 -3.47 7.21 -4.66
CA PRO A 77 -4.65 6.48 -4.25
C PRO A 77 -4.09 5.54 -3.20
N VAL A 78 -4.56 5.65 -1.95
CA VAL A 78 -4.38 4.52 -1.04
C VAL A 78 -5.03 3.48 -1.87
N GLU A 79 -4.21 2.68 -2.54
CA GLU A 79 -4.56 2.21 -3.87
C GLU A 79 -5.96 1.68 -3.70
N ARG A 80 -6.94 2.12 -4.49
CA ARG A 80 -8.18 1.34 -4.54
C ARG A 80 -7.90 -0.01 -5.22
N ARG A 81 -6.68 -0.55 -5.11
CA ARG A 81 -6.50 -1.95 -4.80
C ARG A 81 -7.33 -2.19 -3.55
N GLU A 82 -8.48 -2.80 -3.77
CA GLU A 82 -9.22 -3.40 -2.68
C GLU A 82 -8.20 -4.04 -1.73
N PRO A 83 -8.26 -3.73 -0.41
CA PRO A 83 -7.28 -4.26 0.52
C PRO A 83 -7.17 -5.75 0.28
N VAL A 84 -5.93 -6.26 0.15
CA VAL A 84 -5.73 -7.68 -0.13
C VAL A 84 -6.53 -8.48 0.89
N THR A 85 -7.48 -9.28 0.39
CA THR A 85 -8.35 -10.08 1.24
C THR A 85 -7.88 -11.52 1.21
N ILE A 86 -8.22 -12.31 2.23
CA ILE A 86 -7.94 -13.75 2.22
C ILE A 86 -8.56 -14.41 0.96
N SER A 87 -9.71 -13.90 0.51
CA SER A 87 -10.39 -14.37 -0.70
C SER A 87 -9.59 -14.07 -1.97
N SER A 88 -9.01 -12.86 -2.11
CA SER A 88 -8.18 -12.53 -3.28
C SER A 88 -6.90 -13.35 -3.31
N VAL A 89 -6.25 -13.56 -2.16
CA VAL A 89 -5.09 -14.45 -2.03
C VAL A 89 -5.43 -15.87 -2.47
N GLN A 90 -6.56 -16.42 -1.99
CA GLN A 90 -7.01 -17.76 -2.37
C GLN A 90 -7.21 -17.89 -3.88
N LYS A 91 -7.84 -16.89 -4.52
CA LYS A 91 -8.07 -16.89 -5.97
C LYS A 91 -6.76 -16.79 -6.75
N ALA A 92 -5.86 -15.89 -6.37
CA ALA A 92 -4.58 -15.69 -7.04
C ALA A 92 -3.71 -16.96 -6.98
N VAL A 93 -3.56 -17.54 -5.79
CA VAL A 93 -2.78 -18.78 -5.60
C VAL A 93 -3.43 -19.96 -6.31
N ALA A 94 -4.75 -20.11 -6.22
CA ALA A 94 -5.47 -21.18 -6.93
C ALA A 94 -5.26 -21.08 -8.45
N SER A 95 -5.38 -19.88 -9.02
CA SER A 95 -5.13 -19.62 -10.44
C SER A 95 -3.69 -19.92 -10.83
N PHE A 96 -2.72 -19.43 -10.06
CA PHE A 96 -1.29 -19.61 -10.33
C PHE A 96 -0.89 -21.10 -10.37
N PHE A 97 -1.37 -21.89 -9.40
CA PHE A 97 -1.08 -23.33 -9.32
C PHE A 97 -2.06 -24.22 -10.08
N LYS A 98 -3.02 -23.62 -10.81
CA LYS A 98 -4.05 -24.32 -11.60
C LYS A 98 -4.85 -25.33 -10.75
N ILE A 99 -5.22 -24.95 -9.54
CA ILE A 99 -6.09 -25.71 -8.63
C ILE A 99 -7.36 -24.91 -8.33
N SER A 100 -8.35 -25.54 -7.70
CA SER A 100 -9.56 -24.84 -7.28
C SER A 100 -9.37 -24.17 -5.91
N VAL A 101 -10.11 -23.08 -5.64
CA VAL A 101 -10.19 -22.49 -4.29
C VAL A 101 -10.74 -23.51 -3.28
N SER A 102 -11.63 -24.41 -3.71
CA SER A 102 -12.10 -25.53 -2.88
C SER A 102 -10.99 -26.51 -2.51
N ASP A 103 -10.00 -26.76 -3.38
CA ASP A 103 -8.86 -27.61 -3.03
C ASP A 103 -8.00 -26.98 -1.92
N LEU A 104 -7.81 -25.65 -1.96
CA LEU A 104 -7.15 -24.91 -0.88
C LEU A 104 -7.88 -25.05 0.47
N LYS A 105 -9.20 -25.21 0.46
CA LYS A 105 -10.01 -25.42 1.66
C LYS A 105 -10.13 -26.89 2.07
N SER A 106 -9.92 -27.83 1.14
CA SER A 106 -10.08 -29.27 1.37
C SER A 106 -9.08 -29.86 2.37
N GLU A 107 -9.36 -31.05 2.89
CA GLU A 107 -8.44 -31.83 3.74
C GLU A 107 -7.34 -32.59 2.97
N LYS A 108 -7.25 -32.41 1.64
CA LYS A 108 -6.24 -33.09 0.82
C LYS A 108 -4.83 -32.64 1.24
N ARG A 109 -3.96 -33.62 1.49
CA ARG A 109 -2.57 -33.46 1.95
C ARG A 109 -1.52 -33.70 0.90
N ASN A 110 -1.92 -34.02 -0.34
CA ASN A 110 -0.97 -34.19 -1.43
C ASN A 110 -0.16 -32.89 -1.65
N LYS A 111 1.10 -33.02 -2.08
CA LYS A 111 2.01 -31.88 -2.19
C LYS A 111 1.49 -30.82 -3.17
N SER A 112 0.82 -31.24 -4.24
CA SER A 112 0.23 -30.34 -5.25
C SER A 112 -0.88 -29.44 -4.73
N ILE A 113 -1.46 -29.73 -3.56
CA ILE A 113 -2.46 -28.88 -2.92
C ILE A 113 -1.93 -28.27 -1.61
N ALA A 114 -1.25 -29.07 -0.78
CA ALA A 114 -0.71 -28.60 0.49
C ALA A 114 0.34 -27.51 0.31
N TRP A 115 1.18 -27.61 -0.72
CA TRP A 115 2.23 -26.62 -0.97
C TRP A 115 1.66 -25.25 -1.40
N PRO A 116 0.77 -25.16 -2.41
CA PRO A 116 0.04 -23.92 -2.70
C PRO A 116 -0.72 -23.37 -1.49
N ARG A 117 -1.34 -24.22 -0.67
CA ARG A 117 -2.06 -23.80 0.53
C ARG A 117 -1.13 -23.11 1.55
N HIS A 118 0.06 -23.65 1.78
CA HIS A 118 1.02 -23.02 2.69
C HIS A 118 1.48 -21.65 2.17
N ILE A 119 1.72 -21.54 0.85
CA ILE A 119 2.06 -20.26 0.21
C ILE A 119 0.91 -19.26 0.38
N ALA A 120 -0.34 -19.68 0.20
CA ALA A 120 -1.51 -18.83 0.41
C ALA A 120 -1.62 -18.32 1.86
N MET A 121 -1.40 -19.19 2.85
CA MET A 121 -1.40 -18.80 4.27
C MET A 121 -0.29 -17.81 4.59
N TYR A 122 0.91 -18.03 4.05
CA TYR A 122 2.03 -17.10 4.16
C TYR A 122 1.70 -15.74 3.56
N LEU A 123 1.17 -15.70 2.33
CA LEU A 123 0.77 -14.44 1.68
C LEU A 123 -0.33 -13.72 2.44
N CYS A 124 -1.33 -14.43 2.99
CA CYS A 124 -2.32 -13.82 3.87
C CYS A 124 -1.68 -13.14 5.08
N ARG A 125 -0.67 -13.77 5.68
CA ARG A 125 0.04 -13.19 6.83
C ARG A 125 0.84 -11.94 6.46
N GLN A 126 1.42 -11.91 5.27
CA GLN A 126 2.26 -10.80 4.81
C GLN A 126 1.45 -9.61 4.26
N LEU A 127 0.28 -9.87 3.66
CA LEU A 127 -0.45 -8.88 2.87
C LEU A 127 -1.77 -8.44 3.51
N THR A 128 -2.21 -9.07 4.60
CA THR A 128 -3.48 -8.77 5.26
C THR A 128 -3.31 -8.59 6.77
N ASN A 129 -4.30 -7.97 7.42
CA ASN A 129 -4.34 -7.83 8.88
C ASN A 129 -5.05 -9.02 9.58
N ALA A 130 -5.26 -10.14 8.89
CA ALA A 130 -5.98 -11.29 9.42
C ALA A 130 -5.20 -11.98 10.55
N SER A 131 -5.92 -12.42 11.59
CA SER A 131 -5.36 -13.27 12.64
C SER A 131 -5.07 -14.68 12.10
N LEU A 132 -4.29 -15.47 12.85
CA LEU A 132 -4.02 -16.86 12.47
C LEU A 132 -5.30 -17.69 12.46
N GLU A 133 -6.23 -17.38 13.36
CA GLU A 133 -7.57 -17.96 13.45
C GLU A 133 -8.41 -17.61 12.22
N ASP A 134 -8.43 -16.35 11.78
CA ASP A 134 -9.18 -15.91 10.59
C ASP A 134 -8.65 -16.58 9.31
N ILE A 135 -7.32 -16.68 9.20
CA ILE A 135 -6.66 -17.40 8.12
C ILE A 135 -7.07 -18.87 8.17
N GLY A 136 -6.89 -19.53 9.32
CA GLY A 136 -7.25 -20.94 9.51
C GLY A 136 -8.71 -21.24 9.16
N GLY A 137 -9.64 -20.42 9.65
CA GLY A 137 -11.05 -20.48 9.33
C GLY A 137 -11.33 -20.40 7.83
N SER A 138 -10.67 -19.48 7.13
CA SER A 138 -10.82 -19.28 5.69
C SER A 138 -10.25 -20.42 4.85
N PHE A 139 -9.29 -21.18 5.38
CA PHE A 139 -8.71 -22.38 4.76
C PHE A 139 -9.34 -23.66 5.32
N GLY A 140 -10.66 -23.73 5.48
CA GLY A 140 -11.35 -24.97 5.84
C GLY A 140 -11.36 -25.30 7.34
N GLY A 141 -11.28 -24.28 8.21
CA GLY A 141 -11.36 -24.46 9.67
C GLY A 141 -10.10 -25.06 10.29
N ARG A 142 -8.92 -24.72 9.74
CA ARG A 142 -7.64 -25.23 10.24
C ARG A 142 -7.22 -24.52 11.52
N ASP A 143 -6.60 -25.26 12.44
CA ASP A 143 -6.05 -24.71 13.67
C ASP A 143 -4.96 -23.65 13.39
N HIS A 144 -4.92 -22.61 14.23
CA HIS A 144 -3.91 -21.54 14.14
C HIS A 144 -2.47 -22.09 14.15
N SER A 145 -2.22 -23.20 14.85
CA SER A 145 -0.90 -23.87 14.90
C SER A 145 -0.52 -24.48 13.56
N THR A 146 -1.50 -24.97 12.78
CA THR A 146 -1.28 -25.45 11.41
C THR A 146 -0.92 -24.29 10.49
N VAL A 147 -1.60 -23.14 10.65
CA VAL A 147 -1.31 -21.92 9.89
C VAL A 147 0.10 -21.42 10.22
N LEU A 148 0.47 -21.36 11.50
CA LEU A 148 1.80 -20.96 11.94
C LEU A 148 2.89 -21.89 11.39
N HIS A 149 2.68 -23.20 11.45
CA HIS A 149 3.62 -24.16 10.87
C HIS A 149 3.80 -23.95 9.36
N ALA A 150 2.72 -23.71 8.63
CA ALA A 150 2.77 -23.42 7.20
C ALA A 150 3.56 -22.14 6.90
N ILE A 151 3.31 -21.06 7.65
CA ILE A 151 4.02 -19.77 7.51
C ILE A 151 5.52 -19.95 7.73
N ASN A 152 5.92 -20.52 8.87
CA ASN A 152 7.34 -20.72 9.21
C ASN A 152 8.06 -21.56 8.15
N LYS A 153 7.38 -22.59 7.63
CA LYS A 153 7.93 -23.46 6.58
C LYS A 153 8.18 -22.72 5.25
N ILE A 154 7.35 -21.75 4.90
CA ILE A 154 7.59 -20.90 3.72
C ILE A 154 8.72 -19.90 4.02
N GLU A 155 8.71 -19.27 5.19
CA GLU A 155 9.74 -18.30 5.61
C GLU A 155 11.14 -18.90 5.64
N GLU A 156 11.32 -20.12 6.15
CA GLU A 156 12.61 -20.81 6.13
C GLU A 156 13.03 -21.15 4.70
N LYS A 157 12.09 -21.63 3.88
CA LYS A 157 12.41 -22.14 2.55
C LYS A 157 12.68 -21.01 1.54
N ILE A 158 12.04 -19.85 1.68
CA ILE A 158 12.22 -18.72 0.76
C ILE A 158 13.65 -18.15 0.81
N GLN A 159 14.34 -18.32 1.95
CA GLN A 159 15.73 -17.88 2.11
C GLN A 159 16.73 -18.69 1.27
N VAL A 160 16.40 -19.94 0.96
CA VAL A 160 17.32 -20.90 0.32
C VAL A 160 16.87 -21.34 -1.07
N ASP A 161 15.58 -21.19 -1.39
CA ASP A 161 14.98 -21.62 -2.65
C ASP A 161 14.61 -20.39 -3.50
N LYS A 162 15.44 -20.12 -4.51
CA LYS A 162 15.24 -18.97 -5.42
C LYS A 162 13.96 -19.07 -6.24
N ASP A 163 13.58 -20.27 -6.65
CA ASP A 163 12.37 -20.48 -7.46
C ASP A 163 11.12 -20.19 -6.63
N LEU A 164 11.13 -20.60 -5.35
CA LEU A 164 10.08 -20.24 -4.41
C LEU A 164 10.02 -18.73 -4.18
N SER A 165 11.16 -18.08 -3.98
CA SER A 165 11.24 -16.63 -3.79
C SER A 165 10.61 -15.87 -4.97
N GLN A 166 11.03 -16.21 -6.20
CA GLN A 166 10.45 -15.64 -7.42
C GLN A 166 8.94 -15.90 -7.55
N THR A 167 8.50 -17.11 -7.18
CA THR A 167 7.06 -17.46 -7.21
C THR A 167 6.27 -16.59 -6.24
N VAL A 168 6.79 -16.38 -5.02
CA VAL A 168 6.16 -15.55 -4.00
C VAL A 168 6.13 -14.08 -4.43
N ASP A 169 7.24 -13.56 -4.96
CA ASP A 169 7.33 -12.19 -5.46
C ASP A 169 6.31 -11.94 -6.58
N GLN A 170 6.21 -12.87 -7.55
CA GLN A 170 5.20 -12.78 -8.62
C GLN A 170 3.77 -12.76 -8.06
N LEU A 171 3.47 -13.59 -7.07
CA LEU A 171 2.15 -13.60 -6.43
C LEU A 171 1.89 -12.31 -5.64
N MET A 172 2.90 -11.74 -4.98
CA MET A 172 2.79 -10.44 -4.31
C MET A 172 2.53 -9.32 -5.31
N GLU A 173 3.21 -9.32 -6.46
CA GLU A 173 2.98 -8.36 -7.54
C GLU A 173 1.58 -8.50 -8.14
N ILE A 174 1.05 -9.72 -8.31
CA ILE A 174 -0.34 -9.95 -8.77
C ILE A 174 -1.37 -9.44 -7.75
N LEU A 175 -1.09 -9.61 -6.46
CA LEU A 175 -2.01 -9.25 -5.37
C LEU A 175 -1.96 -7.77 -5.03
N ARG A 176 -0.80 -7.14 -5.23
CA ARG A 176 -0.64 -5.71 -5.15
C ARG A 176 -1.19 -5.12 -6.44
N GLY A 177 -0.58 -5.39 -7.60
CA GLY A 177 -1.06 -5.12 -8.97
C GLY A 177 -2.43 -4.49 -9.14
#